data_AF-A0A3D5KSH4-F1
#
_entry.id   AF-A0A3D5KSH4-F1
#
_cell.length_a   1.000
_cell.length_b   1.000
_cell.length_c   1.000
_cell.angle_alpha   90.00
_cell.angle_beta   90.00
_cell.angle_gamma   90.00
#
_symmetry.space_group_name_H-M   'P 1'
#
loop_
_entity.id
_entity.type
_entity.pdbx_description
1 polymer ?
#
loop_
_entity_poly.entity_id
_entity_poly.type
_entity_poly.pdbx_seq_one_letter_code
_entity_poly.pdbx_strand_id
1 'polypeptide(L)'
;MESKPTGPSSFIEAFNDFVFYGVIASFALVFIIYFFYTLRVSLIKDPKEKYDFINLNEIKWYKRVFFFIGLTIAFIINLYGTEKVLTIDLLFFVRGFFSIACATLVGYVSALILEFYYPTKLNLKLRKLRYTPRINPKNGHKMRLLREDEEDVHLNEGMQAAENIFSIDYDVWVDESTSDVKIEKYQGHLIALQCKNCGFYTMKVFMEEIIERNEDGTPRELLKHYQCSYCKNVRATQFTVSKKETEDYKLQKPKLKRNTGNIDAVKIDLHSTLGARKSYEFKSIEELEKFLKEFDFDKVS
;
A
#
# COMPACT_ATOMS: atom_id res chain seq x y z
N MET A 1 -46.98 43.54 -25.06
CA MET A 1 -46.45 42.74 -23.93
C MET A 1 -47.27 41.45 -23.89
N GLU A 2 -46.88 40.45 -24.67
CA GLU A 2 -47.50 39.12 -24.58
C GLU A 2 -46.89 38.39 -23.39
N SER A 3 -47.70 38.16 -22.37
CA SER A 3 -47.37 37.29 -21.25
C SER A 3 -47.19 35.86 -21.77
N LYS A 4 -45.96 35.35 -21.71
CA LYS A 4 -45.65 33.94 -21.98
C LYS A 4 -46.57 33.04 -21.11
N PRO A 5 -47.25 32.04 -21.69
CA PRO A 5 -48.12 31.16 -20.92
C PRO A 5 -47.28 30.32 -19.94
N THR A 6 -47.56 30.48 -18.64
CA THR A 6 -46.98 29.70 -17.53
C THR A 6 -47.65 28.33 -17.45
N GLY A 7 -47.48 27.51 -18.48
CA GLY A 7 -48.01 26.14 -18.56
C GLY A 7 -47.01 25.07 -18.12
N PRO A 8 -47.43 23.78 -18.05
CA PRO A 8 -46.53 22.65 -17.74
C PRO A 8 -45.34 22.53 -18.72
N SER A 9 -45.44 23.08 -19.93
CA SER A 9 -44.35 23.16 -20.90
C SER A 9 -43.19 24.07 -20.47
N SER A 10 -43.47 25.24 -19.87
CA SER A 10 -42.40 26.16 -19.45
C SER A 10 -41.57 25.60 -18.30
N PHE A 11 -42.19 24.77 -17.45
CA PHE A 11 -41.49 24.08 -16.38
C PHE A 11 -40.58 22.96 -16.91
N ILE A 12 -41.06 22.16 -17.88
CA ILE A 12 -40.27 21.08 -18.48
C ILE A 12 -39.05 21.63 -19.22
N GLU A 13 -39.20 22.74 -19.95
CA GLU A 13 -38.10 23.44 -20.60
C GLU A 13 -37.05 23.92 -19.58
N ALA A 14 -37.48 24.62 -18.53
CA ALA A 14 -36.59 25.08 -17.47
C ALA A 14 -35.87 23.92 -16.74
N PHE A 15 -36.56 22.80 -16.53
CA PHE A 15 -35.97 21.59 -15.95
C PHE A 15 -34.92 20.97 -16.88
N ASN A 16 -35.20 20.88 -18.17
CA ASN A 16 -34.25 20.35 -19.15
C ASN A 16 -33.00 21.23 -19.24
N ASP A 17 -33.16 22.55 -19.24
CA ASP A 17 -32.04 23.50 -19.18
C ASP A 17 -31.22 23.30 -17.90
N PHE A 18 -31.88 23.19 -16.75
CA PHE A 18 -31.22 22.92 -15.47
C PHE A 18 -30.41 21.61 -15.52
N VAL A 19 -30.99 20.53 -16.04
CA VAL A 19 -30.31 19.24 -16.19
C VAL A 19 -29.13 19.36 -17.14
N PHE A 20 -29.28 20.06 -18.26
CA PHE A 20 -28.21 20.28 -19.24
C PHE A 20 -27.02 21.03 -18.64
N TYR A 21 -27.27 22.16 -17.96
CA TYR A 21 -26.23 22.88 -17.23
C TYR A 21 -25.66 22.04 -16.07
N GLY A 22 -26.49 21.20 -15.45
CA GLY A 22 -26.09 20.22 -14.44
C GLY A 22 -25.06 19.21 -14.97
N VAL A 23 -25.23 18.67 -16.18
CA VAL A 23 -24.23 17.80 -16.84
C VAL A 23 -22.92 18.55 -17.00
N ILE A 24 -22.94 19.75 -17.58
CA ILE A 24 -21.73 20.54 -17.85
C ILE A 24 -20.99 20.85 -16.54
N ALA A 25 -21.71 21.32 -15.53
CA ALA A 25 -21.14 21.70 -14.24
C ALA A 25 -20.56 20.48 -13.49
N SER A 26 -21.31 19.39 -13.39
CA SER A 26 -20.86 18.17 -12.70
C SER A 26 -19.68 17.51 -13.41
N PHE A 27 -19.68 17.47 -14.75
CA PHE A 27 -18.56 16.97 -15.53
C PHE A 27 -17.32 17.86 -15.38
N ALA A 28 -17.47 19.18 -15.43
CA ALA A 28 -16.35 20.10 -15.18
C ALA A 28 -15.75 19.89 -13.78
N LEU A 29 -16.59 19.68 -12.75
CA LEU A 29 -16.13 19.40 -11.39
C LEU A 29 -15.31 18.10 -11.28
N VAL A 30 -15.60 17.06 -12.07
CA VAL A 30 -14.78 15.84 -12.12
C VAL A 30 -13.33 16.19 -12.47
N PHE A 31 -13.12 16.97 -13.54
CA PHE A 31 -11.76 17.36 -13.96
C PHE A 31 -11.14 18.34 -12.99
N ILE A 32 -11.88 19.33 -12.49
CA ILE A 32 -11.35 20.33 -11.55
C ILE A 32 -10.84 19.63 -10.28
N ILE A 33 -11.63 18.73 -9.70
CA ILE A 33 -11.27 18.00 -8.47
C ILE A 33 -10.05 17.10 -8.72
N TYR A 34 -10.06 16.35 -9.83
CA TYR A 34 -8.95 15.46 -10.19
C TYR A 34 -7.65 16.25 -10.49
N PHE A 35 -7.76 17.35 -11.23
CA PHE A 35 -6.65 18.22 -11.58
C PHE A 35 -6.09 18.90 -10.33
N PHE A 36 -6.94 19.45 -9.47
CA PHE A 36 -6.51 20.07 -8.22
C PHE A 36 -5.77 19.09 -7.33
N TYR A 37 -6.27 17.86 -7.19
CA TYR A 37 -5.58 16.80 -6.47
C TYR A 37 -4.19 16.50 -7.07
N THR A 38 -4.13 16.29 -8.39
CA THR A 38 -2.88 15.99 -9.09
C THR A 38 -1.86 17.12 -8.96
N LEU A 39 -2.31 18.37 -9.10
CA LEU A 39 -1.50 19.56 -8.92
C LEU A 39 -0.97 19.66 -7.49
N ARG A 40 -1.83 19.46 -6.48
CA ARG A 40 -1.40 19.42 -5.07
C ARG A 40 -0.33 18.36 -4.83
N VAL A 41 -0.48 17.15 -5.35
CA VAL A 41 0.52 16.07 -5.22
C VAL A 41 1.81 16.39 -5.97
N SER A 42 1.73 17.08 -7.10
CA SER A 42 2.90 17.47 -7.89
C SER A 42 3.72 18.57 -7.23
N LEU A 43 3.10 19.44 -6.43
CA LEU A 43 3.78 20.53 -5.73
C LEU A 43 4.61 20.05 -4.52
N ILE A 44 4.28 18.88 -3.95
CA ILE A 44 5.02 18.33 -2.81
C ILE A 44 6.32 17.70 -3.30
N LYS A 45 7.45 18.29 -2.89
CA LYS A 45 8.80 17.86 -3.28
C LYS A 45 9.38 16.81 -2.33
N ASP A 46 9.19 16.99 -1.03
CA ASP A 46 9.72 16.04 -0.04
C ASP A 46 8.98 14.68 -0.19
N PRO A 47 9.71 13.56 -0.35
CA PRO A 47 9.08 12.27 -0.57
C PRO A 47 8.21 11.80 0.61
N LYS A 48 8.58 12.16 1.86
CA LYS A 48 7.85 11.76 3.06
C LYS A 48 6.55 12.52 3.19
N GLU A 49 6.58 13.83 3.02
CA GLU A 49 5.37 14.66 2.98
C GLU A 49 4.42 14.18 1.87
N LYS A 50 4.98 13.83 0.71
CA LYS A 50 4.21 13.31 -0.43
C LYS A 50 3.58 11.96 -0.11
N TYR A 51 4.33 11.07 0.53
CA TYR A 51 3.84 9.77 1.02
C TYR A 51 2.64 9.97 1.95
N ASP A 52 2.78 10.81 2.99
CA ASP A 52 1.75 11.02 4.00
C ASP A 52 0.49 11.64 3.39
N PHE A 53 0.66 12.66 2.54
CA PHE A 53 -0.44 13.31 1.87
C PHE A 53 -1.24 12.34 1.00
N ILE A 54 -0.55 11.51 0.20
CA ILE A 54 -1.17 10.51 -0.66
C ILE A 54 -1.92 9.47 0.18
N ASN A 55 -1.25 8.91 1.20
CA ASN A 55 -1.82 7.86 2.06
C ASN A 55 -3.12 8.33 2.76
N LEU A 56 -3.15 9.58 3.22
CA LEU A 56 -4.30 10.12 3.97
C LEU A 56 -5.46 10.59 3.09
N ASN A 57 -5.17 11.04 1.85
CA ASN A 57 -6.13 11.80 1.06
C ASN A 57 -6.51 11.16 -0.28
N GLU A 58 -5.67 10.35 -0.93
CA GLU A 58 -5.89 9.90 -2.32
C GLU A 58 -7.26 9.20 -2.49
N ILE A 59 -7.58 8.24 -1.62
CA ILE A 59 -8.88 7.55 -1.66
C ILE A 59 -10.04 8.52 -1.41
N LYS A 60 -9.89 9.51 -0.53
CA LYS A 60 -10.94 10.51 -0.23
C LYS A 60 -11.21 11.40 -1.45
N TRP A 61 -10.16 11.82 -2.16
CA TRP A 61 -10.29 12.59 -3.40
C TRP A 61 -10.95 11.76 -4.50
N TYR A 62 -10.57 10.49 -4.65
CA TYR A 62 -11.20 9.63 -5.66
C TYR A 62 -12.68 9.36 -5.36
N LYS A 63 -13.06 9.19 -4.09
CA LYS A 63 -14.48 9.12 -3.70
C LYS A 63 -15.27 10.35 -4.15
N ARG A 64 -14.71 11.56 -4.01
CA ARG A 64 -15.33 12.80 -4.50
C ARG A 64 -15.45 12.81 -6.03
N VAL A 65 -14.42 12.38 -6.74
CA VAL A 65 -14.43 12.25 -8.21
C VAL A 65 -15.56 11.31 -8.66
N PHE A 66 -15.63 10.10 -8.10
CA PHE A 66 -16.68 9.13 -8.46
C PHE A 66 -18.09 9.60 -8.09
N PHE A 67 -18.24 10.36 -7.00
CA PHE A 67 -19.51 10.99 -6.67
C PHE A 67 -19.99 11.93 -7.78
N PHE A 68 -19.11 12.82 -8.29
CA PHE A 68 -19.47 13.71 -9.40
C PHE A 68 -19.66 12.99 -10.73
N ILE A 69 -18.94 11.88 -10.97
CA ILE A 69 -19.21 11.00 -12.13
C ILE A 69 -20.62 10.41 -12.03
N GLY A 70 -21.01 9.88 -10.87
CA GLY A 70 -22.37 9.37 -10.64
C GLY A 70 -23.44 10.45 -10.83
N LEU A 71 -23.19 11.66 -10.33
CA LEU A 71 -24.07 12.82 -10.53
C LEU A 71 -24.19 13.23 -12.01
N THR A 72 -23.09 13.19 -12.76
CA THR A 72 -23.09 13.47 -14.20
C THR A 72 -23.96 12.45 -14.95
N ILE A 73 -23.81 11.16 -14.63
CA ILE A 73 -24.59 10.07 -15.23
C ILE A 73 -26.08 10.22 -14.91
N ALA A 74 -26.43 10.59 -13.67
CA ALA A 74 -27.79 10.91 -13.27
C ALA A 74 -28.41 12.01 -14.16
N PHE A 75 -27.69 13.11 -14.38
CA PHE A 75 -28.17 14.17 -15.26
C PHE A 75 -28.28 13.74 -16.72
N ILE A 76 -27.32 12.95 -17.25
CA ILE A 76 -27.38 12.43 -18.63
C ILE A 76 -28.63 11.57 -18.86
N ILE A 77 -28.98 10.71 -17.90
CA ILE A 77 -30.21 9.90 -17.98
C ILE A 77 -31.46 10.80 -18.02
N ASN A 78 -31.45 11.89 -17.26
CA ASN A 78 -32.49 12.92 -17.29
C ASN A 78 -32.44 13.84 -18.51
N LEU A 79 -31.46 13.69 -19.41
CA LEU A 79 -31.44 14.34 -20.72
C LEU A 79 -31.89 13.38 -21.85
N TYR A 80 -31.78 12.07 -21.65
CA TYR A 80 -32.16 11.09 -22.66
C TYR A 80 -33.66 11.10 -23.00
N GLY A 81 -34.00 11.36 -24.25
CA GLY A 81 -35.39 11.30 -24.75
C GLY A 81 -36.24 12.53 -24.42
N THR A 82 -35.64 13.67 -24.10
CA THR A 82 -36.34 14.95 -23.84
C THR A 82 -37.31 15.35 -24.95
N GLU A 83 -37.04 14.99 -26.20
CA GLU A 83 -37.92 15.33 -27.33
C GLU A 83 -39.13 14.41 -27.49
N LYS A 84 -39.20 13.32 -26.72
CA LYS A 84 -40.22 12.26 -26.86
C LYS A 84 -41.19 12.16 -25.67
N VAL A 85 -40.96 12.94 -24.61
CA VAL A 85 -41.70 12.82 -23.34
C VAL A 85 -42.68 14.00 -23.21
N LEU A 86 -43.97 13.71 -23.32
CA LEU A 86 -45.06 14.70 -23.28
C LEU A 86 -45.78 14.78 -21.92
N THR A 87 -45.49 13.88 -20.96
CA THR A 87 -46.19 13.82 -19.66
C THR A 87 -45.24 13.90 -18.47
N ILE A 88 -45.65 14.66 -17.45
CA ILE A 88 -44.90 14.93 -16.22
C ILE A 88 -44.63 13.65 -15.43
N ASP A 89 -45.57 12.69 -15.45
CA ASP A 89 -45.47 11.43 -14.71
C ASP A 89 -44.29 10.56 -15.20
N LEU A 90 -44.09 10.47 -16.52
CA LEU A 90 -42.96 9.74 -17.10
C LEU A 90 -41.62 10.40 -16.79
N LEU A 91 -41.58 11.73 -16.70
CA LEU A 91 -40.38 12.50 -16.40
C LEU A 91 -39.87 12.19 -14.97
N PHE A 92 -40.73 12.30 -13.96
CA PHE A 92 -40.31 12.20 -12.57
C PHE A 92 -40.21 10.77 -12.07
N PHE A 93 -41.16 9.90 -12.42
CA PHE A 93 -41.17 8.54 -11.87
C PHE A 93 -40.15 7.65 -12.54
N VAL A 94 -40.16 7.58 -13.88
CA VAL A 94 -39.31 6.62 -14.60
C VAL A 94 -37.88 7.12 -14.67
N ARG A 95 -37.65 8.35 -15.14
CA ARG A 95 -36.27 8.87 -15.33
C ARG A 95 -35.59 9.18 -14.01
N GLY A 96 -36.33 9.72 -13.04
CA GLY A 96 -35.84 9.93 -11.67
C GLY A 96 -35.38 8.61 -11.04
N PHE A 97 -36.19 7.56 -11.14
CA PHE A 97 -35.84 6.22 -10.65
C PHE A 97 -34.58 5.67 -11.32
N PHE A 98 -34.52 5.65 -12.66
CA PHE A 98 -33.34 5.14 -13.38
C PHE A 98 -32.08 5.95 -13.10
N SER A 99 -32.21 7.27 -12.98
CA SER A 99 -31.12 8.17 -12.62
C SER A 99 -30.53 7.83 -11.26
N ILE A 100 -31.38 7.68 -10.23
CA ILE A 100 -30.94 7.32 -8.88
C ILE A 100 -30.34 5.91 -8.87
N ALA A 101 -31.00 4.94 -9.52
CA ALA A 101 -30.52 3.56 -9.61
C ALA A 101 -29.14 3.45 -10.29
N CYS A 102 -28.93 4.16 -11.41
CA CYS A 102 -27.63 4.16 -12.09
C CYS A 102 -26.56 4.93 -11.30
N ALA A 103 -26.89 6.07 -10.70
CA ALA A 103 -25.93 6.83 -9.90
C ALA A 103 -25.47 6.05 -8.65
N THR A 104 -26.41 5.39 -7.96
CA THR A 104 -26.12 4.52 -6.82
C THR A 104 -25.30 3.29 -7.23
N LEU A 105 -25.62 2.67 -8.37
CA LEU A 105 -24.83 1.57 -8.92
C LEU A 105 -23.38 1.99 -9.19
N VAL A 106 -23.18 3.14 -9.84
CA VAL A 106 -21.85 3.71 -10.11
C VAL A 106 -21.11 3.97 -8.80
N GLY A 107 -21.79 4.57 -7.81
CA GLY A 107 -21.23 4.80 -6.48
C GLY A 107 -20.80 3.51 -5.78
N TYR A 108 -21.65 2.49 -5.81
CA TYR A 108 -21.38 1.18 -5.21
C TYR A 108 -20.19 0.47 -5.88
N VAL A 109 -20.20 0.37 -7.21
CA VAL A 109 -19.10 -0.25 -7.98
C VAL A 109 -17.78 0.49 -7.72
N SER A 110 -17.82 1.81 -7.72
CA SER A 110 -16.63 2.63 -7.44
C SER A 110 -16.11 2.43 -6.01
N ALA A 111 -17.00 2.30 -5.03
CA ALA A 111 -16.64 2.02 -3.65
C ALA A 111 -15.93 0.65 -3.53
N LEU A 112 -16.46 -0.39 -4.17
CA LEU A 112 -15.83 -1.72 -4.19
C LEU A 112 -14.43 -1.69 -4.85
N ILE A 113 -14.28 -1.00 -5.97
CA ILE A 113 -12.99 -0.86 -6.66
C ILE A 113 -11.98 -0.16 -5.74
N LEU A 114 -12.39 0.95 -5.09
CA LEU A 114 -11.53 1.70 -4.18
C LEU A 114 -11.18 0.94 -2.90
N GLU A 115 -12.05 0.05 -2.44
CA GLU A 115 -11.85 -0.71 -1.20
C GLU A 115 -10.97 -1.96 -1.40
N PHE A 116 -11.14 -2.69 -2.52
CA PHE A 116 -10.49 -3.99 -2.68
C PHE A 116 -9.36 -4.00 -3.70
N TYR A 117 -9.49 -3.26 -4.81
CA TYR A 117 -8.51 -3.30 -5.90
C TYR A 117 -7.49 -2.18 -5.80
N TYR A 118 -7.96 -0.95 -5.57
CA TYR A 118 -7.12 0.24 -5.51
C TYR A 118 -6.00 0.22 -4.45
N PRO A 119 -6.20 -0.35 -3.23
CA PRO A 119 -5.15 -0.38 -2.21
C PRO A 119 -3.86 -1.03 -2.68
N THR A 120 -3.94 -2.00 -3.61
CA THR A 120 -2.75 -2.64 -4.18
C THR A 120 -1.91 -1.64 -4.98
N LYS A 121 -2.54 -0.82 -5.84
CA LYS A 121 -1.85 0.22 -6.61
C LYS A 121 -1.30 1.32 -5.71
N LEU A 122 -2.08 1.74 -4.72
CA LEU A 122 -1.68 2.73 -3.72
C LEU A 122 -0.45 2.26 -2.94
N ASN A 123 -0.46 1.02 -2.42
CA ASN A 123 0.68 0.47 -1.67
C ASN A 123 1.97 0.41 -2.51
N LEU A 124 1.89 0.00 -3.78
CA LEU A 124 3.05 -0.01 -4.68
C LEU A 124 3.63 1.40 -4.88
N LYS A 125 2.76 2.39 -5.06
CA LYS A 125 3.14 3.81 -5.19
C LYS A 125 3.79 4.34 -3.92
N LEU A 126 3.18 4.08 -2.76
CA LEU A 126 3.67 4.47 -1.45
C LEU A 126 5.02 3.82 -1.13
N ARG A 127 5.18 2.52 -1.42
CA ARG A 127 6.45 1.80 -1.24
C ARG A 127 7.58 2.42 -2.06
N LYS A 128 7.30 2.83 -3.30
CA LYS A 128 8.27 3.53 -4.15
C LYS A 128 8.70 4.86 -3.52
N LEU A 129 7.77 5.64 -2.97
CA LEU A 129 8.08 6.91 -2.30
C LEU A 129 8.89 6.71 -1.02
N ARG A 130 8.52 5.71 -0.20
CA ARG A 130 9.22 5.35 1.04
C ARG A 130 10.70 5.11 0.77
N TYR A 131 11.03 4.20 -0.16
CA TYR A 131 12.42 3.81 -0.48
C TYR A 131 13.13 4.70 -1.50
N THR A 132 12.58 5.85 -1.88
CA THR A 132 13.30 6.80 -2.74
C THR A 132 14.45 7.44 -1.93
N PRO A 133 15.71 7.44 -2.40
CA PRO A 133 16.81 8.04 -1.64
C PRO A 133 16.54 9.48 -1.23
N ARG A 134 16.81 9.81 0.04
CA ARG A 134 16.72 11.19 0.53
C ARG A 134 17.97 11.97 0.14
N ILE A 135 17.83 13.28 0.01
CA ILE A 135 18.94 14.18 -0.29
C ILE A 135 19.19 15.01 0.97
N ASN A 136 20.44 15.01 1.46
CA ASN A 136 20.81 15.80 2.61
C ASN A 136 20.79 17.30 2.24
N PRO A 137 20.07 18.16 2.99
CA PRO A 137 19.98 19.59 2.69
C PRO A 137 21.32 20.34 2.82
N LYS A 138 22.30 19.81 3.56
CA LYS A 138 23.58 20.49 3.81
C LYS A 138 24.58 20.35 2.66
N ASN A 139 24.68 19.17 2.07
CA ASN A 139 25.69 18.86 1.04
C ASN A 139 25.08 18.39 -0.30
N GLY A 140 23.78 18.11 -0.37
CA GLY A 140 23.11 17.61 -1.56
C GLY A 140 23.43 16.13 -1.89
N HIS A 141 24.11 15.40 -1.01
CA HIS A 141 24.42 13.98 -1.22
C HIS A 141 23.20 13.10 -0.96
N LYS A 142 23.18 11.93 -1.61
CA LYS A 142 22.14 10.91 -1.37
C LYS A 142 22.42 10.22 -0.04
N MET A 143 21.42 10.20 0.82
CA MET A 143 21.46 9.48 2.08
C MET A 143 21.24 7.98 1.84
N ARG A 144 21.94 7.14 2.61
CA ARG A 144 21.74 5.69 2.64
C ARG A 144 20.65 5.36 3.64
N LEU A 145 19.71 4.50 3.26
CA LEU A 145 18.75 3.91 4.19
C LEU A 145 19.47 2.83 4.99
N LEU A 146 19.41 2.93 6.32
CA LEU A 146 19.91 1.89 7.21
C LEU A 146 19.01 0.66 7.17
N ARG A 147 19.59 -0.48 7.51
CA ARG A 147 18.82 -1.70 7.76
C ARG A 147 18.30 -1.66 9.20
N GLU A 148 17.25 -2.42 9.49
CA GLU A 148 16.67 -2.54 10.84
C GLU A 148 17.73 -2.81 11.94
N ASP A 149 18.70 -3.67 11.64
CA ASP A 149 19.77 -4.02 12.57
C ASP A 149 20.83 -2.91 12.76
N GLU A 150 20.89 -1.95 11.83
CA GLU A 150 21.80 -0.80 11.87
C GLU A 150 21.13 0.44 12.50
N GLU A 151 19.80 0.52 12.45
CA GLU A 151 19.08 1.74 12.80
C GLU A 151 18.82 1.91 14.29
N ASP A 152 18.76 0.81 15.05
CA ASP A 152 18.59 0.79 16.51
C ASP A 152 19.52 1.77 17.24
N VAL A 153 20.77 1.90 16.78
CA VAL A 153 21.79 2.80 17.37
C VAL A 153 21.38 4.28 17.29
N HIS A 154 20.54 4.62 16.31
CA HIS A 154 20.06 5.98 16.04
C HIS A 154 18.67 6.23 16.62
N LEU A 155 17.96 5.18 17.05
CA LEU A 155 16.64 5.26 17.66
C LEU A 155 16.75 5.35 19.18
N ASN A 156 15.86 6.11 19.80
CA ASN A 156 15.75 6.12 21.26
C ASN A 156 14.90 4.94 21.76
N GLU A 157 14.97 4.65 23.06
CA GLU A 157 14.28 3.52 23.68
C GLU A 157 12.76 3.54 23.42
N GLY A 158 12.14 4.73 23.40
CA GLY A 158 10.71 4.88 23.10
C GLY A 158 10.35 4.59 21.63
N MET A 159 11.23 4.91 20.69
CA MET A 159 11.07 4.61 19.26
C MET A 159 11.22 3.11 19.01
N GLN A 160 12.27 2.49 19.56
CA GLN A 160 12.48 1.04 19.49
C GLN A 160 11.31 0.29 20.15
N ALA A 161 10.80 0.76 21.29
CA ALA A 161 9.62 0.17 21.92
C ALA A 161 8.37 0.24 21.01
N ALA A 162 8.20 1.32 20.25
CA ALA A 162 7.08 1.48 19.32
C ALA A 162 7.17 0.55 18.09
N GLU A 163 8.38 0.28 17.60
CA GLU A 163 8.66 -0.71 16.55
C GLU A 163 8.46 -2.13 17.04
N ASN A 164 8.91 -2.45 18.24
CA ASN A 164 8.74 -3.75 18.87
C ASN A 164 7.26 -4.15 19.02
N ILE A 165 6.37 -3.17 19.22
CA ILE A 165 4.92 -3.39 19.24
C ILE A 165 4.25 -3.23 17.86
N PHE A 166 5.04 -3.08 16.79
CA PHE A 166 4.63 -2.89 15.39
C PHE A 166 3.65 -1.72 15.19
N SER A 167 3.69 -0.73 16.06
CA SER A 167 2.78 0.42 16.02
C SER A 167 3.27 1.44 14.99
N ILE A 168 4.56 1.76 15.06
CA ILE A 168 5.27 2.72 14.21
C ILE A 168 6.51 2.01 13.68
N ASP A 169 6.88 2.35 12.46
CA ASP A 169 8.03 1.82 11.73
C ASP A 169 8.88 3.03 11.34
N TYR A 170 10.13 3.12 11.81
CA TYR A 170 11.02 4.25 11.58
C TYR A 170 12.05 3.88 10.52
N ASP A 171 12.11 4.65 9.43
CA ASP A 171 13.24 4.55 8.49
C ASP A 171 14.32 5.52 8.93
N VAL A 172 15.54 5.02 9.17
CA VAL A 172 16.70 5.88 9.43
C VAL A 172 17.55 6.07 8.18
N TRP A 173 17.67 7.32 7.73
CA TRP A 173 18.53 7.72 6.64
C TRP A 173 19.80 8.38 7.18
N VAL A 174 20.96 7.92 6.74
CA VAL A 174 22.27 8.47 7.15
C VAL A 174 23.04 8.96 5.94
N ASP A 175 23.64 10.14 6.09
CA ASP A 175 24.67 10.62 5.19
C ASP A 175 26.05 10.23 5.72
N GLU A 176 26.74 9.33 5.01
CA GLU A 176 28.05 8.83 5.44
C GLU A 176 29.14 9.92 5.43
N SER A 177 28.95 11.00 4.66
CA SER A 177 29.94 12.06 4.52
C SER A 177 29.88 13.12 5.63
N THR A 178 28.69 13.38 6.17
CA THR A 178 28.49 14.38 7.24
C THR A 178 28.02 13.78 8.56
N SER A 179 27.73 12.47 8.57
CA SER A 179 27.08 11.77 9.69
C SER A 179 25.71 12.36 10.08
N ASP A 180 25.05 13.06 9.15
CA ASP A 180 23.69 13.55 9.38
C ASP A 180 22.68 12.41 9.32
N VAL A 181 21.77 12.40 10.29
CA VAL A 181 20.72 11.38 10.43
C VAL A 181 19.35 12.03 10.22
N LYS A 182 18.53 11.43 9.34
CA LYS A 182 17.12 11.79 9.15
C LYS A 182 16.25 10.58 9.47
N ILE A 183 15.45 10.69 10.53
CA ILE A 183 14.53 9.64 10.98
C ILE A 183 13.12 9.95 10.45
N GLU A 184 12.51 9.02 9.74
CA GLU A 184 11.16 9.18 9.18
C GLU A 184 10.19 8.13 9.74
N LYS A 185 9.05 8.58 10.27
CA LYS A 185 8.05 7.69 10.89
C LYS A 185 6.95 7.23 9.93
N TYR A 186 6.62 5.94 9.97
CA TYR A 186 5.55 5.30 9.20
C TYR A 186 4.60 4.54 10.14
N GLN A 187 3.32 4.46 9.78
CA GLN A 187 2.31 3.74 10.56
C GLN A 187 2.40 2.24 10.28
N GLY A 188 2.71 1.41 11.28
CA GLY A 188 2.89 -0.04 11.10
C GLY A 188 1.57 -0.84 11.01
N HIS A 189 0.61 -0.55 11.89
CA HIS A 189 -0.61 -1.34 12.10
C HIS A 189 -1.77 -1.05 11.13
N LEU A 190 -1.67 0.00 10.31
CA LEU A 190 -2.71 0.40 9.35
C LEU A 190 -2.47 -0.11 7.93
N ILE A 191 -1.30 -0.70 7.68
CA ILE A 191 -0.93 -1.18 6.36
C ILE A 191 -1.52 -2.57 6.19
N ALA A 192 -2.55 -2.67 5.36
CA ALA A 192 -3.09 -3.96 4.96
C ALA A 192 -1.99 -4.76 4.23
N LEU A 193 -1.69 -5.96 4.73
CA LEU A 193 -0.67 -6.83 4.16
C LEU A 193 -1.17 -7.44 2.84
N GLN A 194 -0.22 -7.86 2.01
CA GLN A 194 -0.55 -8.60 0.79
C GLN A 194 -1.11 -9.98 1.16
N CYS A 195 -2.32 -10.27 0.70
CA CYS A 195 -2.90 -11.60 0.82
C CYS A 195 -2.18 -12.55 -0.15
N LYS A 196 -1.54 -13.61 0.37
CA LYS A 196 -0.87 -14.62 -0.47
C LYS A 196 -1.81 -15.44 -1.35
N ASN A 197 -3.12 -15.38 -1.08
CA ASN A 197 -4.13 -16.10 -1.87
C ASN A 197 -4.64 -15.27 -3.06
N CYS A 198 -5.07 -14.02 -2.84
CA CYS A 198 -5.65 -13.18 -3.90
C CYS A 198 -4.72 -12.06 -4.40
N GLY A 199 -3.54 -11.88 -3.81
CA GLY A 199 -2.55 -10.88 -4.22
C GLY A 199 -2.86 -9.43 -3.82
N PHE A 200 -4.05 -9.14 -3.30
CA PHE A 200 -4.45 -7.80 -2.87
C PHE A 200 -3.91 -7.41 -1.48
N TYR A 201 -3.60 -6.13 -1.30
CA TYR A 201 -3.21 -5.53 -0.02
C TYR A 201 -4.46 -5.25 0.83
N THR A 202 -5.10 -6.32 1.29
CA THR A 202 -6.39 -6.31 2.01
C THR A 202 -6.38 -7.23 3.24
N MET A 203 -5.22 -7.80 3.58
CA MET A 203 -5.06 -8.66 4.75
C MET A 203 -4.86 -7.81 6.00
N LYS A 204 -5.74 -7.94 6.99
CA LYS A 204 -5.68 -7.19 8.26
C LYS A 204 -5.72 -8.13 9.44
N VAL A 205 -5.10 -7.74 10.55
CA VAL A 205 -5.28 -8.42 11.84
C VAL A 205 -6.73 -8.20 12.27
N PHE A 206 -7.45 -9.27 12.58
CA PHE A 206 -8.82 -9.18 13.11
C PHE A 206 -8.94 -9.73 14.54
N MET A 207 -7.97 -10.54 14.97
CA MET A 207 -7.94 -11.12 16.30
C MET A 207 -6.49 -11.38 16.71
N GLU A 208 -6.21 -11.16 18.00
CA GLU A 208 -4.95 -11.53 18.63
C GLU A 208 -5.28 -12.40 19.85
N GLU A 209 -4.59 -13.53 19.97
CA GLU A 209 -4.74 -14.49 21.07
C GLU A 209 -3.40 -14.66 21.79
N ILE A 210 -3.43 -14.78 23.12
CA ILE A 210 -2.24 -15.09 23.91
C ILE A 210 -2.20 -16.61 24.09
N ILE A 211 -1.22 -17.27 23.47
CA ILE A 211 -1.04 -18.72 23.56
C ILE A 211 -0.43 -19.09 24.90
N GLU A 212 0.60 -18.35 25.30
CA GLU A 212 1.37 -18.65 26.50
C GLU A 212 1.60 -17.36 27.30
N ARG A 213 1.49 -17.47 28.62
CA ARG A 213 1.84 -16.41 29.57
C ARG A 213 3.02 -16.86 30.39
N ASN A 214 3.84 -15.88 30.75
CA ASN A 214 4.91 -16.09 31.71
C ASN A 214 4.34 -16.16 33.14
N GLU A 215 5.19 -16.58 34.09
CA GLU A 215 4.86 -16.62 35.51
C GLU A 215 4.36 -15.27 36.05
N ASP A 216 4.91 -14.17 35.51
CA ASP A 216 4.51 -12.78 35.85
C ASP A 216 3.17 -12.35 35.21
N GLY A 217 2.47 -13.25 34.51
CA GLY A 217 1.21 -12.99 33.81
C GLY A 217 1.34 -12.26 32.46
N THR A 218 2.54 -11.79 32.11
CA THR A 218 2.85 -11.14 30.82
C THR A 218 2.75 -12.14 29.66
N PRO A 219 2.26 -11.73 28.47
CA PRO A 219 2.19 -12.62 27.32
C PRO A 219 3.60 -13.03 26.87
N ARG A 220 3.82 -14.33 26.67
CA ARG A 220 5.07 -14.91 26.15
C ARG A 220 4.96 -15.18 24.66
N GLU A 221 3.81 -15.67 24.22
CA GLU A 221 3.55 -15.97 22.81
C GLU A 221 2.18 -15.44 22.41
N LEU A 222 2.15 -14.73 21.27
CA LEU A 222 0.96 -14.17 20.67
C LEU A 222 0.68 -14.84 19.33
N LEU A 223 -0.57 -15.22 19.10
CA LEU A 223 -1.09 -15.65 17.81
C LEU A 223 -1.86 -14.49 17.19
N LYS A 224 -1.37 -13.96 16.07
CA LYS A 224 -2.12 -12.96 15.30
C LYS A 224 -2.87 -13.64 14.18
N HIS A 225 -4.19 -13.49 14.20
CA HIS A 225 -5.06 -13.94 13.12
C HIS A 225 -5.30 -12.81 12.14
N TYR A 226 -4.91 -13.08 10.91
CA TYR A 226 -5.09 -12.22 9.77
C TYR A 226 -6.24 -12.71 8.93
N GLN A 227 -7.08 -11.80 8.44
CA GLN A 227 -8.12 -12.11 7.49
C GLN A 227 -8.08 -11.13 6.33
N CYS A 228 -8.18 -11.67 5.12
CA CYS A 228 -8.30 -10.88 3.92
C CYS A 228 -9.74 -10.36 3.79
N SER A 229 -9.94 -9.05 3.73
CA SER A 229 -11.29 -8.49 3.58
C SER A 229 -11.96 -8.90 2.27
N TYR A 230 -11.18 -9.17 1.22
CA TYR A 230 -11.65 -9.60 -0.10
C TYR A 230 -11.96 -11.10 -0.17
N CYS A 231 -10.94 -11.98 -0.17
CA CYS A 231 -11.15 -13.43 -0.34
C CYS A 231 -11.48 -14.19 0.94
N LYS A 232 -11.58 -13.50 2.09
CA LYS A 232 -11.86 -14.07 3.41
C LYS A 232 -10.87 -15.13 3.91
N ASN A 233 -9.78 -15.37 3.17
CA ASN A 233 -8.73 -16.28 3.60
C ASN A 233 -8.16 -15.83 4.95
N VAL A 234 -8.04 -16.78 5.87
CA VAL A 234 -7.54 -16.57 7.23
C VAL A 234 -6.14 -17.18 7.33
N ARG A 235 -5.25 -16.48 8.01
CA ARG A 235 -3.91 -16.97 8.33
C ARG A 235 -3.58 -16.62 9.76
N ALA A 236 -3.07 -17.58 10.52
CA ALA A 236 -2.49 -17.31 11.83
C ALA A 236 -0.97 -17.26 11.70
N THR A 237 -0.32 -16.39 12.47
CA THR A 237 1.14 -16.37 12.59
C THR A 237 1.49 -16.11 14.04
N GLN A 238 2.38 -16.97 14.56
CA GLN A 238 2.84 -16.93 15.94
C GLN A 238 4.00 -15.94 16.05
N PHE A 239 3.97 -15.14 17.10
CA PHE A 239 4.98 -14.15 17.44
C PHE A 239 5.38 -14.39 18.89
N THR A 240 6.68 -14.59 19.12
CA THR A 240 7.22 -14.61 20.48
C THR A 240 7.34 -13.17 20.96
N VAL A 241 6.76 -12.88 22.13
CA VAL A 241 6.87 -11.57 22.78
C VAL A 241 8.23 -11.49 23.45
N SER A 242 9.09 -10.60 22.98
CA SER A 242 10.41 -10.41 23.59
C SER A 242 10.27 -9.79 24.98
N LYS A 243 10.94 -10.38 25.97
CA LYS A 243 11.13 -9.81 27.32
C LYS A 243 12.44 -9.04 27.47
N LYS A 244 13.27 -9.02 26.43
CA LYS A 244 14.62 -8.46 26.52
C LYS A 244 14.55 -6.96 26.78
N GLU A 245 15.32 -6.51 27.76
CA GLU A 245 15.52 -5.10 28.05
C GLU A 245 16.61 -4.51 27.15
N THR A 246 16.74 -3.18 27.08
CA THR A 246 17.72 -2.50 26.22
C THR A 246 19.15 -3.05 26.38
N GLU A 247 19.52 -3.46 27.60
CA GLU A 247 20.85 -4.02 27.91
C GLU A 247 21.06 -5.45 27.38
N ASP A 248 20.01 -6.28 27.31
CA ASP A 248 20.09 -7.66 26.81
C ASP A 248 20.42 -7.74 25.31
N TYR A 249 20.16 -6.66 24.57
CA TYR A 249 20.48 -6.53 23.16
C TYR A 249 21.92 -6.03 22.92
N LYS A 250 22.49 -5.24 23.82
CA LYS A 250 23.89 -4.78 23.74
C LYS A 250 24.90 -5.92 23.84
N LEU A 251 24.54 -7.00 24.54
CA LEU A 251 25.39 -8.17 24.79
C LEU A 251 25.27 -9.25 23.71
N GLN A 252 24.29 -9.16 22.82
CA GLN A 252 24.17 -10.07 21.69
C GLN A 252 25.16 -9.68 20.59
N LYS A 253 26.22 -10.48 20.44
CA LYS A 253 27.06 -10.39 19.25
C LYS A 253 26.18 -10.64 18.02
N PRO A 254 26.27 -9.79 16.97
CA PRO A 254 25.43 -9.93 15.80
C PRO A 254 25.64 -11.32 15.20
N LYS A 255 24.57 -12.11 15.11
CA LYS A 255 24.55 -13.24 14.19
C LYS A 255 24.53 -12.63 12.80
N LEU A 256 25.72 -12.42 12.24
CA LEU A 256 25.92 -12.18 10.81
C LEU A 256 25.26 -13.33 10.06
N LYS A 257 23.98 -13.17 9.73
CA LYS A 257 23.34 -14.02 8.74
C LYS A 257 23.94 -13.56 7.42
N ARG A 258 25.07 -14.19 7.06
CA ARG A 258 25.71 -14.01 5.75
C ARG A 258 24.59 -14.10 4.72
N ASN A 259 24.42 -13.01 4.02
CA ASN A 259 23.45 -12.87 2.95
C ASN A 259 23.83 -13.88 1.87
N THR A 260 23.23 -15.07 1.89
CA THR A 260 23.27 -16.04 0.78
C THR A 260 22.39 -15.59 -0.39
N GLY A 261 21.88 -14.36 -0.35
CA GLY A 261 20.85 -13.85 -1.25
C GLY A 261 21.28 -13.46 -2.64
N ASN A 262 22.35 -14.03 -3.24
CA ASN A 262 22.66 -13.82 -4.66
C ASN A 262 23.49 -14.97 -5.29
N ILE A 263 23.30 -16.21 -4.83
CA ILE A 263 23.92 -17.39 -5.45
C ILE A 263 22.85 -18.46 -5.62
N ASP A 264 22.43 -18.70 -6.86
CA ASP A 264 21.43 -19.73 -7.18
C ASP A 264 22.04 -21.14 -7.28
N ALA A 265 23.31 -21.24 -7.68
CA ALA A 265 24.11 -22.46 -7.70
C ALA A 265 25.62 -22.14 -7.75
N VAL A 266 26.46 -23.01 -7.18
CA VAL A 266 27.92 -22.96 -7.30
C VAL A 266 28.40 -24.25 -7.97
N LYS A 267 29.00 -24.12 -9.15
CA LYS A 267 29.60 -25.24 -9.86
C LYS A 267 31.12 -25.21 -9.73
N ILE A 268 31.73 -26.32 -9.32
CA ILE A 268 33.18 -26.51 -9.26
C ILE A 268 33.61 -27.58 -10.24
N ASP A 269 34.71 -27.33 -10.96
CA ASP A 269 35.35 -28.29 -11.85
C ASP A 269 36.71 -28.64 -11.27
N LEU A 270 36.90 -29.92 -10.93
CA LEU A 270 38.14 -30.43 -10.37
C LEU A 270 38.95 -31.12 -11.47
N HIS A 271 40.18 -30.65 -11.65
CA HIS A 271 41.12 -31.13 -12.66
C HIS A 271 42.27 -31.87 -11.97
N SER A 272 42.42 -33.16 -12.27
CA SER A 272 43.54 -33.97 -11.77
C SER A 272 44.74 -33.86 -12.72
N THR A 273 45.95 -33.95 -12.15
CA THR A 273 47.21 -34.05 -12.91
C THR A 273 47.28 -35.28 -13.82
N LEU A 274 46.41 -36.28 -13.57
CA LEU A 274 46.24 -37.51 -14.36
C LEU A 274 45.23 -37.37 -15.51
N GLY A 275 44.71 -36.16 -15.79
CA GLY A 275 43.81 -35.88 -16.91
C GLY A 275 42.31 -36.08 -16.64
N ALA A 276 41.94 -36.49 -15.43
CA ALA A 276 40.53 -36.63 -15.05
C ALA A 276 39.88 -35.27 -14.71
N ARG A 277 38.66 -35.05 -15.24
CA ARG A 277 37.83 -33.88 -14.94
C ARG A 277 36.51 -34.32 -14.32
N LYS A 278 36.14 -33.75 -13.16
CA LYS A 278 34.84 -33.96 -12.52
C LYS A 278 34.20 -32.63 -12.16
N SER A 279 32.89 -32.52 -12.36
CA SER A 279 32.11 -31.31 -12.09
C SER A 279 31.08 -31.57 -11.00
N TYR A 280 30.98 -30.69 -10.02
CA TYR A 280 30.02 -30.77 -8.92
C TYR A 280 29.26 -29.45 -8.78
N GLU A 281 27.99 -29.52 -8.39
CA GLU A 281 27.10 -28.36 -8.28
C GLU A 281 26.43 -28.34 -6.90
N PHE A 282 26.45 -27.18 -6.24
CA PHE A 282 25.99 -26.99 -4.87
C PHE A 282 24.99 -25.84 -4.79
N LYS A 283 24.01 -25.96 -3.90
CA LYS A 283 22.95 -24.96 -3.74
C LYS A 283 23.31 -23.84 -2.78
N SER A 284 24.31 -24.06 -1.91
CA SER A 284 24.79 -23.04 -0.99
C SER A 284 26.31 -23.13 -0.81
N ILE A 285 26.92 -22.02 -0.38
CA ILE A 285 28.35 -21.96 -0.05
C ILE A 285 28.70 -22.89 1.12
N GLU A 286 27.77 -23.08 2.06
CA GLU A 286 27.95 -23.93 3.25
C GLU A 286 28.09 -25.41 2.88
N GLU A 287 27.32 -25.86 1.87
CA GLU A 287 27.37 -27.24 1.36
C GLU A 287 28.67 -27.51 0.60
N LEU A 288 29.13 -26.54 -0.20
CA LEU A 288 30.42 -26.56 -0.87
C LEU A 288 31.59 -26.60 0.14
N GLU A 289 31.53 -25.78 1.21
CA GLU A 289 32.58 -25.73 2.21
C GLU A 289 32.72 -27.06 2.97
N LYS A 290 31.59 -27.73 3.24
CA LYS A 290 31.59 -29.07 3.82
C LYS A 290 32.17 -30.10 2.84
N PHE A 291 31.77 -30.06 1.57
CA PHE A 291 32.30 -30.94 0.53
C PHE A 291 33.83 -30.79 0.41
N LEU A 292 34.36 -29.57 0.33
CA LEU A 292 35.81 -29.35 0.17
C LEU A 292 36.64 -29.82 1.38
N LYS A 293 36.06 -29.85 2.58
CA LYS A 293 36.73 -30.37 3.79
C LYS A 293 36.76 -31.89 3.84
N GLU A 294 35.78 -32.54 3.24
CA GLU A 294 35.63 -34.01 3.23
C GLU A 294 36.17 -34.65 1.94
N PHE A 295 36.38 -33.85 0.88
CA PHE A 295 36.75 -34.33 -0.44
C PHE A 295 38.22 -34.75 -0.52
N ASP A 296 38.42 -36.00 -0.93
CA ASP A 296 39.72 -36.64 -1.11
C ASP A 296 39.71 -37.38 -2.45
N PHE A 297 40.64 -37.04 -3.34
CA PHE A 297 40.69 -37.59 -4.70
C PHE A 297 40.95 -39.11 -4.70
N ASP A 298 41.67 -39.60 -3.70
CA ASP A 298 42.08 -41.01 -3.61
C ASP A 298 40.91 -41.93 -3.17
N LYS A 299 39.79 -41.36 -2.73
CA LYS A 299 38.57 -42.10 -2.34
C LYS A 299 37.51 -42.19 -3.44
N VAL A 300 37.68 -41.51 -4.57
CA VAL A 300 36.68 -41.41 -5.65
C VAL A 300 37.22 -41.93 -6.98
N SER A 301 38.27 -42.75 -6.97
CA SER A 301 38.67 -43.58 -8.11
C SER A 301 37.69 -44.73 -8.32
#